data_AF-U1PV10-F1
#
_entry.id   AF-U1PV10-F1
#
_cell.length_a   1.000
_cell.length_b   1.000
_cell.length_c   1.000
_cell.angle_alpha   90.00
_cell.angle_beta   90.00
_cell.angle_gamma   90.00
#
_symmetry.space_group_name_H-M   'P 1'
#
loop_
_entity.id
_entity.type
_entity.pdbx_description
1 polymer ?
#
loop_
_entity_poly.entity_id
_entity_poly.type
_entity_poly.pdbx_seq_one_letter_code
_entity_poly.pdbx_strand_id
1 'polypeptide(L)'
;DVSAGMQTEARQRLKHDGIDVERLEADLITYQSVYNYCKDHRSVSRSSGEKHNNPASNLTHMRKIAGRLQAIVENNLTRWIKNNVINGGSYEVDIEIWVTCQDCGARRSPKTLVDSGGCQCASESDLSGVDADGDETNSTDIESDHRLKN
;
A
#
# COMPACT_ATOMS: atom_id res chain seq x y z
N ASP A 1 7.93 6.00 17.44
CA ASP A 1 7.16 5.04 18.25
C ASP A 1 7.82 4.99 19.62
N VAL A 2 7.04 5.03 20.70
CA VAL A 2 7.61 5.07 22.06
C VAL A 2 7.44 3.68 22.67
N SER A 3 8.53 3.00 22.95
CA SER A 3 8.52 1.67 23.58
C SER A 3 8.29 1.79 25.08
N ALA A 4 7.78 0.72 25.69
CA ALA A 4 7.61 0.65 27.15
C ALA A 4 8.94 0.88 27.90
N GLY A 5 10.07 0.45 27.34
CA GLY A 5 11.40 0.70 27.90
C GLY A 5 11.75 2.19 27.95
N MET A 6 11.49 2.94 26.87
CA MET A 6 11.72 4.38 26.81
C MET A 6 10.83 5.14 27.80
N GLN A 7 9.60 4.66 28.04
CA GLN A 7 8.69 5.26 29.04
C GLN A 7 9.21 5.04 30.47
N THR A 8 9.66 3.83 30.80
CA THR A 8 10.21 3.51 32.12
C THR A 8 11.48 4.30 32.41
N GLU A 9 12.41 4.39 31.45
CA GLU A 9 13.64 5.17 31.60
C GLU A 9 13.34 6.67 31.84
N ALA A 10 12.41 7.24 31.07
CA ALA A 10 11.98 8.63 31.25
C ALA A 10 11.34 8.87 32.64
N ARG A 11 10.48 7.96 33.11
CA ARG A 11 9.88 8.02 34.45
C ARG A 11 10.95 7.96 35.54
N GLN A 12 11.94 7.10 35.39
CA GLN A 12 13.02 6.94 36.36
C GLN A 12 13.89 8.19 36.44
N ARG A 13 14.20 8.81 35.28
CA ARG A 13 14.96 10.06 35.22
C ARG A 13 14.22 11.22 35.91
N LEU A 14 12.93 11.39 35.64
CA LEU A 14 12.11 12.43 36.28
C LEU A 14 12.03 12.25 37.80
N LYS A 15 11.90 11.01 38.28
CA LYS A 15 11.92 10.72 39.74
C LYS A 15 13.28 11.04 40.37
N HIS A 16 14.37 10.74 39.67
CA HIS A 16 15.72 11.07 40.14
C HIS A 16 15.92 12.59 40.28
N ASP A 17 15.33 13.38 39.39
CA ASP A 17 15.38 14.85 39.40
C ASP A 17 14.40 15.47 40.42
N GLY A 18 13.74 14.65 41.26
CA GLY A 18 12.83 15.11 42.31
C GLY A 18 11.44 15.52 41.82
N ILE A 19 11.07 15.16 40.59
CA ILE A 19 9.77 15.48 40.00
C ILE A 19 8.75 14.40 40.40
N ASP A 20 7.62 14.84 40.94
CA ASP A 20 6.46 13.99 41.21
C ASP A 20 5.78 13.61 39.88
N VAL A 21 6.14 12.42 39.38
CA VAL A 21 5.69 11.95 38.06
C VAL A 21 4.21 11.62 38.08
N GLU A 22 3.72 11.08 39.19
CA GLU A 22 2.31 10.72 39.38
C GLU A 22 1.41 11.96 39.31
N ARG A 23 1.81 13.06 39.95
CA ARG A 23 1.12 14.35 39.83
C ARG A 23 1.24 14.95 38.43
N LEU A 24 2.43 14.89 37.83
CA LEU A 24 2.66 15.40 36.48
C LEU A 24 1.76 14.68 35.46
N GLU A 25 1.67 13.36 35.52
CA GLU A 25 0.83 12.56 34.62
C GLU A 25 -0.66 12.84 34.80
N ALA A 26 -1.11 13.16 36.02
CA ALA A 26 -2.49 13.55 36.28
C ALA A 26 -2.85 14.92 35.65
N ASP A 27 -1.87 15.82 35.51
CA ASP A 27 -2.04 17.13 34.88
C ASP A 27 -1.92 17.05 33.33
N LEU A 28 -1.45 15.93 32.78
CA LEU A 28 -1.38 15.73 31.34
C LEU A 28 -2.75 15.42 30.75
N ILE A 29 -3.17 16.28 29.83
CA ILE A 29 -4.35 16.03 29.01
C ILE A 29 -3.93 15.52 27.63
N THR A 30 -4.64 14.51 27.14
CA THR A 30 -4.37 14.00 25.80
C THR A 30 -4.77 15.03 24.74
N TYR A 31 -4.12 14.98 23.59
CA TYR A 31 -4.56 15.75 22.42
C TYR A 31 -6.03 15.51 22.08
N GLN A 32 -6.52 14.27 22.25
CA GLN A 32 -7.92 13.93 22.01
C GLN A 32 -8.85 14.62 23.00
N SER A 33 -8.45 14.77 24.26
CA SER A 33 -9.19 15.51 25.29
C SER A 33 -9.33 16.99 24.92
N VAL A 34 -8.24 17.63 24.48
CA VAL A 34 -8.25 19.02 24.00
C VAL A 34 -9.10 19.16 22.73
N TYR A 35 -8.95 18.23 21.79
CA TYR A 35 -9.71 18.21 20.54
C TYR A 35 -11.22 18.12 20.80
N ASN A 36 -11.66 17.20 21.65
CA ASN A 36 -13.06 17.04 22.01
C ASN A 36 -13.59 18.28 22.75
N TYR A 37 -12.84 18.84 23.70
CA TYR A 37 -13.26 20.06 24.40
C TYR A 37 -13.47 21.24 23.44
N CYS A 38 -12.52 21.49 22.53
CA CYS A 38 -12.62 22.55 21.53
C CYS A 38 -13.79 22.33 20.56
N LYS A 39 -14.01 21.08 20.14
CA LYS A 39 -15.06 20.72 19.19
C LYS A 39 -16.46 20.76 19.84
N ASP A 40 -16.62 20.07 20.96
CA ASP A 40 -17.93 19.74 21.53
C ASP A 40 -18.43 20.80 22.51
N HIS A 41 -17.53 21.52 23.21
CA HIS A 41 -17.90 22.51 24.21
C HIS A 41 -17.65 23.96 23.79
N ARG A 42 -16.69 24.20 22.89
CA ARG A 42 -16.43 25.55 22.35
C ARG A 42 -17.02 25.77 20.96
N SER A 43 -17.71 24.76 20.40
CA SER A 43 -18.27 24.78 19.04
C SER A 43 -17.27 25.22 17.98
N VAL A 44 -15.97 25.02 18.26
CA VAL A 44 -14.90 25.33 17.31
C VAL A 44 -14.79 24.11 16.40
N SER A 45 -15.54 24.12 15.30
CA SER A 45 -15.16 23.30 14.17
C SER A 45 -13.88 23.89 13.59
N ARG A 46 -12.82 23.09 13.40
CA ARG A 46 -11.83 23.45 12.38
C ARG A 46 -12.64 23.74 11.13
N SER A 47 -12.49 24.93 10.55
CA SER A 47 -12.96 25.14 9.19
C SER A 47 -12.48 23.91 8.41
N SER A 48 -13.36 23.29 7.66
CA SER A 48 -13.01 22.21 6.72
C SER A 48 -12.15 22.75 5.57
N GLY A 49 -11.26 23.71 5.84
CA GLY A 49 -10.11 24.00 5.01
C GLY A 49 -9.22 22.76 5.07
N GLU A 50 -9.30 21.97 4.01
CA GLU A 50 -8.27 21.01 3.63
C GLU A 50 -7.75 20.17 4.81
N LYS A 51 -8.60 19.27 5.33
CA LYS A 51 -8.00 18.01 5.80
C LYS A 51 -7.31 17.42 4.58
N HIS A 52 -5.99 17.57 4.51
CA HIS A 52 -5.05 16.88 3.64
C HIS A 52 -5.65 15.63 2.97
N ASN A 53 -6.38 15.82 1.87
CA ASN A 53 -6.63 14.78 0.89
C ASN A 53 -5.38 14.65 0.04
N ASN A 54 -4.19 14.69 0.65
CA ASN A 54 -2.94 14.49 -0.04
C ASN A 54 -2.81 12.99 -0.29
N PRO A 55 -2.97 12.50 -1.53
CA PRO A 55 -2.89 11.08 -1.81
C PRO A 55 -1.53 10.50 -1.39
N ALA A 56 -0.47 11.31 -1.41
CA ALA A 56 0.87 10.91 -1.01
C ALA A 56 0.98 10.52 0.48
N SER A 57 0.26 11.21 1.39
CA SER A 57 0.28 10.86 2.81
C SER A 57 -0.45 9.53 3.05
N ASN A 58 -1.56 9.31 2.36
CA ASN A 58 -2.32 8.06 2.45
C ASN A 58 -1.55 6.88 1.85
N LEU A 59 -0.87 7.09 0.72
CA LEU A 59 0.03 6.10 0.12
C LEU A 59 1.19 5.73 1.06
N THR A 60 1.77 6.73 1.73
CA THR A 60 2.83 6.51 2.73
C THR A 60 2.31 5.66 3.89
N HIS A 61 1.09 5.90 4.37
CA HIS A 61 0.50 5.09 5.43
C HIS A 61 0.28 3.63 4.99
N MET A 62 -0.22 3.39 3.79
CA MET A 62 -0.38 2.02 3.26
C MET A 62 0.95 1.27 3.18
N ARG A 63 2.02 1.93 2.68
CA ARG A 63 3.37 1.33 2.64
C ARG A 63 3.89 0.96 4.03
N LYS A 64 3.65 1.81 5.04
CA LYS A 64 4.05 1.52 6.42
C LYS A 64 3.35 0.28 6.98
N ILE A 65 2.07 0.08 6.67
CA ILE A 65 1.33 -1.10 7.10
C ILE A 65 1.87 -2.35 6.39
N ALA A 66 2.10 -2.28 5.08
CA ALA A 66 2.71 -3.37 4.32
C ALA A 66 4.08 -3.78 4.90
N GLY A 67 4.97 -2.82 5.17
CA GLY A 67 6.29 -3.12 5.76
C GLY A 67 6.20 -3.73 7.17
N ARG A 68 5.21 -3.33 7.98
CA ARG A 68 4.96 -3.96 9.29
C ARG A 68 4.50 -5.41 9.14
N LEU A 69 3.61 -5.68 8.20
CA LEU A 69 3.15 -7.04 7.93
C LEU A 69 4.31 -7.91 7.43
N GLN A 70 5.16 -7.37 6.55
CA GLN A 70 6.35 -8.05 6.05
C GLN A 70 7.27 -8.45 7.21
N ALA A 71 7.62 -7.51 8.08
CA ALA A 71 8.45 -7.79 9.25
C ALA A 71 7.83 -8.84 10.21
N ILE A 72 6.50 -8.84 10.36
CA ILE A 72 5.80 -9.86 11.16
C ILE A 72 5.96 -11.25 10.52
N VAL A 73 5.81 -11.36 9.20
CA VAL A 73 5.96 -12.63 8.48
C VAL A 73 7.42 -13.12 8.54
N GLU A 74 8.40 -12.25 8.30
CA GLU A 74 9.83 -12.57 8.41
C GLU A 74 10.21 -13.06 9.81
N ASN A 75 9.69 -12.41 10.86
CA ASN A 75 9.89 -12.83 12.24
C ASN A 75 9.30 -14.22 12.53
N ASN A 76 8.11 -14.50 12.00
CA ASN A 76 7.48 -15.82 12.15
C ASN A 76 8.24 -16.91 11.39
N LEU A 77 8.69 -16.65 10.17
CA LEU A 77 9.52 -17.58 9.39
C LEU A 77 10.80 -17.92 10.15
N THR A 78 11.50 -16.91 10.67
CA THR A 78 12.68 -17.11 11.51
C THR A 78 12.39 -18.00 12.72
N ARG A 79 11.25 -17.76 13.40
CA ARG A 79 10.83 -18.56 14.56
C ARG A 79 10.48 -20.00 14.18
N TRP A 80 9.83 -20.23 13.04
CA TRP A 80 9.45 -21.56 12.57
C TRP A 80 10.65 -22.38 12.14
N ILE A 81 11.64 -21.78 11.48
CA ILE A 81 12.92 -22.44 11.16
C ILE A 81 13.63 -22.84 12.44
N LYS A 82 13.76 -21.91 13.40
CA LYS A 82 14.42 -22.17 14.69
C LYS A 82 13.78 -23.32 15.46
N ASN A 83 12.47 -23.48 15.35
CA ASN A 83 11.70 -24.51 16.04
C ASN A 83 11.49 -25.78 15.19
N ASN A 84 12.15 -25.92 14.04
CA ASN A 84 12.01 -27.04 13.10
C ASN A 84 10.55 -27.32 12.68
N VAL A 85 9.70 -26.27 12.65
CA VAL A 85 8.32 -26.37 12.13
C VAL A 85 8.32 -26.43 10.60
N ILE A 86 9.27 -25.72 9.98
CA ILE A 86 9.53 -25.76 8.54
C ILE A 86 11.02 -26.04 8.31
N ASN A 87 11.34 -26.57 7.12
CA ASN A 87 12.72 -26.86 6.74
C ASN A 87 13.55 -25.58 6.65
N GLY A 88 14.84 -25.69 6.96
CA GLY A 88 15.77 -24.56 6.88
C GLY A 88 15.93 -24.01 5.46
N GLY A 89 16.15 -22.70 5.35
CA GLY A 89 16.36 -21.97 4.10
C GLY A 89 16.28 -20.46 4.31
N SER A 90 16.69 -19.68 3.30
CA SER A 90 16.44 -18.23 3.26
C SER A 90 15.11 -17.98 2.52
N TYR A 91 14.17 -17.35 3.19
CA TYR A 91 12.90 -16.95 2.59
C TYR A 91 12.86 -15.44 2.41
N GLU A 92 12.34 -15.00 1.28
CA GLU A 92 12.05 -13.60 0.98
C GLU A 92 10.54 -13.36 1.11
N VAL A 93 10.15 -12.18 1.61
CA VAL A 93 8.75 -11.83 1.83
C VAL A 93 8.44 -10.55 1.09
N ASP A 94 7.60 -10.67 0.06
CA ASP A 94 7.10 -9.55 -0.72
C ASP A 94 5.62 -9.31 -0.46
N ILE A 95 5.24 -8.05 -0.23
CA ILE A 95 3.86 -7.64 -0.04
C ILE A 95 3.50 -6.57 -1.05
N GLU A 96 2.58 -6.93 -1.94
CA GLU A 96 2.10 -6.03 -2.98
C GLU A 96 0.59 -5.82 -2.88
N ILE A 97 0.17 -4.58 -3.13
CA ILE A 97 -1.24 -4.18 -3.09
C ILE A 97 -1.66 -3.82 -4.51
N TRP A 98 -2.75 -4.45 -4.95
CA TRP A 98 -3.32 -4.26 -6.28
C TRP A 98 -4.74 -3.72 -6.20
N VAL A 99 -5.05 -2.75 -7.06
CA VAL A 99 -6.41 -2.22 -7.27
C VAL A 99 -6.86 -2.63 -8.67
N THR A 100 -8.02 -3.29 -8.74
CA THR A 100 -8.61 -3.76 -10.00
C THR A 100 -9.78 -2.85 -10.41
N CYS A 101 -9.71 -2.26 -11.60
CA CYS A 101 -10.85 -1.57 -12.20
C CYS A 101 -11.92 -2.59 -12.59
N GLN A 102 -13.17 -2.37 -12.20
CA GLN A 102 -14.27 -3.29 -12.52
C GLN A 102 -14.78 -3.12 -13.96
N ASP A 103 -14.47 -2.00 -14.63
CA ASP A 103 -14.95 -1.72 -15.98
C ASP A 103 -14.08 -2.38 -17.06
N CYS A 104 -12.75 -2.31 -16.91
CA CYS A 104 -11.81 -2.87 -17.90
C CYS A 104 -10.92 -4.00 -17.35
N GLY A 105 -11.05 -4.36 -16.07
CA GLY A 105 -10.24 -5.41 -15.44
C GLY A 105 -8.77 -5.05 -15.18
N ALA A 106 -8.31 -3.87 -15.59
CA ALA A 106 -6.92 -3.46 -15.39
C ALA A 106 -6.54 -3.42 -13.90
N ARG A 107 -5.37 -4.01 -13.58
CA ARG A 107 -4.80 -4.02 -12.23
C ARG A 107 -3.67 -3.01 -12.15
N ARG A 108 -3.73 -2.10 -11.19
CA ARG A 108 -2.70 -1.07 -10.95
C ARG A 108 -2.36 -0.97 -9.47
N SER A 109 -1.14 -0.57 -9.16
CA SER A 109 -0.80 -0.22 -7.77
C SER A 109 -1.58 1.02 -7.34
N PRO A 110 -1.87 1.20 -6.03
CA PRO A 110 -2.48 2.43 -5.53
C PRO A 110 -1.71 3.70 -5.93
N LYS A 111 -0.37 3.62 -6.01
CA LYS A 111 0.48 4.74 -6.43
C LYS A 111 0.19 5.09 -7.89
N THR A 112 0.27 4.11 -8.78
CA THR A 112 0.04 4.31 -10.21
C THR A 112 -1.34 4.87 -10.47
N LEU A 113 -2.36 4.34 -9.79
CA LEU A 113 -3.75 4.79 -9.94
C LEU A 113 -3.93 6.26 -9.54
N VAL A 114 -3.28 6.68 -8.45
CA VAL A 114 -3.30 8.06 -7.98
C VAL A 114 -2.53 8.98 -8.94
N ASP A 115 -1.32 8.56 -9.34
CA ASP A 115 -0.46 9.34 -10.24
C ASP A 115 -1.12 9.54 -11.61
N SER A 116 -1.89 8.55 -12.09
CA SER A 116 -2.66 8.64 -13.32
C SER A 116 -3.98 9.38 -13.20
N GLY A 117 -4.39 9.78 -11.99
CA GLY A 117 -5.70 10.39 -11.75
C GLY A 117 -6.89 9.44 -11.95
N GLY A 118 -6.67 8.13 -11.93
CA GLY A 118 -7.71 7.11 -12.11
C GLY A 118 -7.39 6.06 -13.17
N CYS A 119 -8.41 5.27 -13.52
CA CYS A 119 -8.31 4.26 -14.57
C CYS A 119 -8.39 4.91 -15.96
N GLN A 120 -7.55 4.45 -16.90
CA GLN A 120 -7.51 4.93 -18.29
C GLN A 120 -8.41 4.12 -19.24
N CYS A 121 -9.50 3.54 -18.73
CA CYS A 121 -10.38 2.65 -19.50
C CYS A 121 -10.97 3.32 -20.75
N ALA A 122 -11.34 4.60 -20.67
CA ALA A 122 -11.89 5.35 -21.80
C ALA A 122 -10.87 5.66 -22.91
N SER A 123 -9.57 5.48 -22.67
CA SER A 123 -8.51 5.69 -23.67
C SER A 123 -7.93 4.39 -24.23
N GLU A 124 -8.34 3.23 -23.71
CA GLU A 124 -7.85 1.91 -24.14
C GLU A 124 -8.92 1.09 -24.88
N SER A 125 -10.19 1.50 -24.83
CA SER A 125 -11.30 0.83 -25.51
C SER A 125 -11.26 0.90 -27.04
N ASP A 126 -10.38 1.73 -27.61
CA ASP A 126 -10.27 1.91 -29.07
C ASP A 126 -9.26 0.95 -29.74
N LEU A 127 -8.53 0.13 -28.98
CA LEU A 127 -7.48 -0.76 -29.52
C LEU A 127 -7.82 -2.26 -29.47
N SER A 128 -9.00 -2.64 -28.96
CA SER A 128 -9.42 -4.06 -28.91
C SER A 128 -10.48 -4.45 -29.95
N GLY A 129 -10.70 -3.62 -30.97
CA GLY A 129 -11.63 -3.88 -32.07
C GLY A 129 -11.02 -3.63 -33.44
N VAL A 130 -10.01 -4.42 -33.82
CA VAL A 130 -9.72 -4.64 -35.25
C VAL A 130 -10.19 -6.04 -35.55
N ASP A 131 -11.38 -6.10 -36.14
CA ASP A 131 -12.02 -7.28 -36.67
C ASP A 131 -11.09 -7.96 -37.69
N ALA A 132 -10.68 -9.19 -37.39
CA ALA A 132 -10.17 -10.11 -38.40
C ALA A 132 -11.38 -10.78 -39.06
N ASP A 133 -11.95 -10.11 -40.07
CA ASP A 133 -12.86 -10.73 -41.01
C ASP A 133 -12.28 -10.58 -42.43
N GLY A 134 -12.14 -11.70 -43.10
CA GLY A 134 -11.37 -11.86 -44.32
C GLY A 134 -11.20 -13.33 -44.68
N ASP A 135 -12.31 -14.06 -44.66
CA ASP A 135 -12.47 -15.34 -45.33
C ASP A 135 -12.56 -15.08 -46.85
N GLU A 136 -11.57 -15.54 -47.62
CA GLU A 136 -11.76 -15.89 -49.03
C GLU A 136 -10.94 -17.14 -49.35
N THR A 137 -11.62 -18.28 -49.32
CA THR A 137 -11.19 -19.48 -50.03
C THR A 137 -11.24 -19.25 -51.54
N ASN A 138 -10.17 -19.53 -52.27
CA ASN A 138 -10.31 -20.26 -53.53
C ASN A 138 -9.07 -21.08 -53.90
N SER A 139 -9.34 -22.33 -54.26
CA SER A 139 -8.45 -23.33 -54.82
C SER A 139 -8.29 -23.10 -56.33
N THR A 140 -7.08 -23.25 -56.87
CA THR A 140 -6.85 -24.05 -58.09
C THR A 140 -5.35 -24.28 -58.31
N ASP A 141 -5.01 -25.55 -58.49
CA ASP A 141 -3.78 -26.06 -59.07
C ASP A 141 -3.56 -25.55 -60.51
N ILE A 142 -2.30 -25.51 -60.98
CA ILE A 142 -1.78 -26.17 -62.21
C ILE A 142 -0.47 -25.52 -62.71
N GLU A 143 0.55 -26.38 -62.88
CA GLU A 143 1.71 -26.34 -63.81
C GLU A 143 2.67 -25.15 -63.79
N SER A 144 3.93 -25.25 -64.19
CA SER A 144 4.94 -26.30 -64.38
C SER A 144 6.22 -25.52 -64.74
N ASP A 145 7.38 -26.16 -64.58
CA ASP A 145 8.63 -25.85 -65.28
C ASP A 145 9.24 -24.43 -65.19
N HIS A 146 10.45 -24.33 -64.66
CA HIS A 146 11.67 -24.46 -65.47
C HIS A 146 12.90 -23.90 -64.71
N ARG A 147 13.81 -24.80 -64.32
CA ARG A 147 15.26 -24.75 -64.60
C ARG A 147 16.02 -23.40 -64.49
N LEU A 148 17.04 -23.39 -63.62
CA LEU A 148 18.50 -23.26 -63.91
C LEU A 148 19.28 -22.47 -62.85
N LYS A 149 20.21 -23.19 -62.19
CA LYS A 149 21.63 -22.86 -61.94
C LYS A 149 22.04 -21.37 -61.99
N ASN A 150 22.47 -20.85 -60.84
CA ASN A 150 23.89 -20.71 -60.49
C ASN A 150 24.04 -20.37 -59.00
#